data_AF-A0A9X4JU01-F1
#
_entry.id   AF-A0A9X4JU01-F1
#
_cell.length_a   1.000
_cell.length_b   1.000
_cell.length_c   1.000
_cell.angle_alpha   90.00
_cell.angle_beta   90.00
_cell.angle_gamma   90.00
#
_symmetry.space_group_name_H-M   'P 1'
#
loop_
_entity.id
_entity.type
_entity.pdbx_description
1 polymer ?
#
loop_
_entity_poly.entity_id
_entity_poly.type
_entity_poly.pdbx_seq_one_letter_code
_entity_poly.pdbx_strand_id
1 'polypeptide(L)'
;MEEVNVDVEVNELEEVLESIRSLRPERSIGHYFKGGSGMVRDSFFTFKHHGHYYWVVFVCGLETFAYKRITPEWIELYSNLILLSPEVFVVWDKEHKIIEWAVEQDKVCEFPVKKNMTRAT
;
A
#
# COMPACT_ATOMS: atom_id res chain seq x y z
N MET A 1 -19.55 -3.20 -40.10
CA MET A 1 -18.52 -2.35 -39.47
C MET A 1 -18.35 -2.94 -38.10
N GLU A 2 -17.47 -3.94 -37.97
CA GLU A 2 -17.15 -4.54 -36.66
C GLU A 2 -16.25 -3.56 -35.93
N GLU A 3 -16.71 -3.08 -34.77
CA GLU A 3 -15.86 -2.36 -33.83
C GLU A 3 -14.83 -3.36 -33.31
N VAL A 4 -13.60 -3.22 -33.80
CA VAL A 4 -12.46 -3.93 -33.23
C VAL A 4 -12.22 -3.31 -31.86
N ASN A 5 -12.74 -3.96 -30.82
CA ASN A 5 -12.28 -3.77 -29.44
C ASN A 5 -10.83 -4.24 -29.38
N VAL A 6 -9.91 -3.33 -29.70
CA VAL A 6 -8.51 -3.50 -29.35
C VAL A 6 -8.45 -3.22 -27.85
N ASP A 7 -8.66 -4.25 -27.04
CA ASP A 7 -8.22 -4.25 -25.66
C ASP A 7 -6.69 -4.10 -25.70
N VAL A 8 -6.21 -2.85 -25.70
CA VAL A 8 -4.81 -2.55 -25.48
C VAL A 8 -4.53 -3.04 -24.06
N GLU A 9 -3.84 -4.17 -23.91
CA GLU A 9 -3.37 -4.65 -22.62
C GLU A 9 -2.53 -3.54 -21.97
N VAL A 10 -3.15 -2.80 -21.05
CA VAL A 10 -2.48 -1.74 -20.33
C VAL A 10 -1.50 -2.38 -19.37
N ASN A 11 -0.21 -2.09 -19.56
CA ASN A 11 0.83 -2.53 -18.65
C ASN A 11 0.75 -1.69 -17.37
N GLU A 12 0.04 -2.21 -16.37
CA GLU A 12 -0.18 -1.55 -15.06
C GLU A 12 1.14 -1.09 -14.42
N LEU A 13 2.22 -1.88 -14.56
CA LEU A 13 3.52 -1.54 -14.01
C LEU A 13 4.08 -0.26 -14.63
N GLU A 14 3.93 -0.07 -15.94
CA GLU A 14 4.43 1.15 -16.60
C GLU A 14 3.62 2.39 -16.18
N GLU A 15 2.29 2.27 -16.05
CA GLU A 15 1.45 3.38 -15.56
C GLU A 15 1.84 3.81 -14.14
N VAL A 16 2.15 2.83 -13.28
CA VAL A 16 2.62 3.06 -11.91
C VAL A 16 4.01 3.70 -11.92
N LEU A 17 4.95 3.18 -12.72
CA LEU A 17 6.30 3.73 -12.85
C LEU A 17 6.27 5.18 -13.36
N GLU A 18 5.44 5.48 -14.36
CA GLU A 18 5.22 6.85 -14.83
C GLU A 18 4.69 7.78 -13.72
N SER A 19 3.77 7.28 -12.90
CA SER A 19 3.24 8.02 -11.75
C SER A 19 4.32 8.30 -10.72
N ILE A 20 5.17 7.32 -10.41
CA ILE A 20 6.28 7.49 -9.48
C ILE A 20 7.30 8.51 -10.01
N ARG A 21 7.71 8.38 -11.27
CA ARG A 21 8.66 9.32 -11.90
C ARG A 21 8.14 10.76 -11.86
N SER A 22 6.82 10.94 -11.99
CA SER A 22 6.17 12.26 -11.99
C SER A 22 6.03 12.87 -10.58
N LEU A 23 5.66 12.06 -9.57
CA LEU A 23 5.38 12.54 -8.20
C LEU A 23 6.58 12.48 -7.26
N ARG A 24 7.55 11.62 -7.56
CA ARG A 24 8.74 11.33 -6.75
C ARG A 24 9.99 11.18 -7.65
N PRO A 25 10.32 12.19 -8.47
CA PRO A 25 11.46 12.14 -9.41
C PRO A 25 12.81 11.88 -8.73
N GLU A 26 12.92 12.21 -7.43
CA GLU A 26 14.12 12.02 -6.63
C GLU A 26 14.38 10.56 -6.22
N ARG A 27 13.39 9.66 -6.39
CA ARG A 27 13.52 8.28 -5.93
C ARG A 27 14.12 7.39 -7.01
N SER A 28 15.29 6.82 -6.71
CA SER A 28 15.80 5.65 -7.42
C SER A 28 14.87 4.48 -7.15
N ILE A 29 14.24 3.97 -8.21
CA ILE A 29 13.58 2.68 -8.18
C ILE A 29 14.62 1.68 -8.70
N GLY A 30 15.12 0.81 -7.84
CA GLY A 30 16.02 -0.25 -8.30
C GLY A 30 15.27 -1.32 -9.10
N HIS A 31 15.99 -1.98 -10.01
CA HIS A 31 15.46 -3.12 -10.75
C HIS A 31 15.42 -4.36 -9.84
N TYR A 32 14.25 -4.69 -9.28
CA TYR A 32 14.12 -5.83 -8.37
C TYR A 32 13.01 -6.77 -8.81
N PHE A 33 13.32 -7.69 -9.72
CA PHE A 33 12.42 -8.78 -10.14
C PHE A 33 12.26 -9.88 -9.08
N LYS A 34 11.95 -9.51 -7.83
CA LYS A 34 11.70 -10.44 -6.72
C LYS A 34 10.53 -9.93 -5.88
N GLY A 35 9.62 -10.85 -5.55
CA GLY A 35 8.62 -10.61 -4.52
C GLY A 35 9.27 -10.41 -3.16
N GLY A 36 8.50 -9.88 -2.22
CA GLY A 36 9.01 -9.54 -0.89
C GLY A 36 7.91 -9.11 0.07
N SER A 37 8.34 -8.66 1.24
CA SER A 37 7.46 -8.09 2.24
C SER A 37 8.17 -7.04 3.07
N GLY A 38 7.43 -6.14 3.71
CA GLY A 38 8.00 -5.10 4.57
C GLY A 38 7.00 -4.03 5.00
N MET A 39 7.48 -3.15 5.87
CA MET A 39 6.71 -1.99 6.35
C MET A 39 6.69 -0.87 5.32
N VAL A 40 5.56 -0.20 5.18
CA VAL A 40 5.38 0.95 4.30
C VAL A 40 5.99 2.18 4.97
N ARG A 41 6.90 2.84 4.25
CA ARG A 41 7.47 4.14 4.64
C ARG A 41 6.53 5.29 4.31
N ASP A 42 6.01 5.26 3.10
CA ASP A 42 5.10 6.26 2.56
C ASP A 42 4.32 5.66 1.39
N SER A 43 3.17 6.26 1.08
CA SER A 43 2.32 5.81 -0.01
C SER A 43 1.55 6.97 -0.64
N PHE A 44 1.00 6.73 -1.82
CA PHE A 44 0.13 7.67 -2.52
C PHE A 44 -0.89 6.93 -3.40
N PHE A 45 -1.97 7.63 -3.74
CA PHE A 45 -2.96 7.16 -4.70
C PHE A 45 -2.71 7.81 -6.06
N THR A 46 -2.88 7.05 -7.13
CA THR A 46 -2.78 7.53 -8.51
C THR A 46 -4.09 7.27 -9.22
N PHE A 47 -4.50 8.24 -10.04
CA PHE A 47 -5.72 8.16 -10.84
C PHE A 47 -5.36 8.38 -12.30
N LYS A 48 -5.46 7.32 -13.09
CA LYS A 48 -5.15 7.32 -14.52
C LYS A 48 -6.43 7.33 -15.35
N HIS A 49 -6.28 7.63 -16.63
CA HIS A 49 -7.39 7.57 -17.60
C HIS A 49 -7.95 6.14 -17.68
N HIS A 50 -9.22 6.01 -18.07
CA HIS A 50 -9.93 4.72 -18.16
C HIS A 50 -10.19 3.99 -16.83
N GLY A 51 -10.20 4.71 -15.70
CA GLY A 51 -10.62 4.15 -14.41
C GLY A 51 -9.56 3.25 -13.74
N HIS A 52 -8.30 3.45 -14.11
CA HIS A 52 -7.17 2.75 -13.49
C HIS A 52 -6.69 3.53 -12.28
N TYR A 53 -6.86 2.94 -11.10
CA TYR A 53 -6.47 3.56 -9.83
C TYR A 53 -5.52 2.66 -9.09
N TYR A 54 -4.47 3.25 -8.52
CA TYR A 54 -3.41 2.51 -7.85
C TYR A 54 -3.12 3.09 -6.48
N TRP A 55 -2.99 2.22 -5.49
CA TRP A 55 -2.31 2.51 -4.24
C TRP A 55 -0.85 2.10 -4.38
N VAL A 56 0.06 3.06 -4.35
CA VAL A 56 1.49 2.83 -4.53
C VAL A 56 2.18 3.07 -3.20
N VAL A 57 2.99 2.11 -2.75
CA VAL A 57 3.71 2.14 -1.48
C VAL A 57 5.21 2.05 -1.73
N PHE A 58 6.00 2.70 -0.88
CA PHE A 58 7.44 2.48 -0.79
C PHE A 58 7.78 1.81 0.53
N VAL A 59 8.75 0.90 0.49
CA VAL A 59 9.04 0.02 1.62
C VAL A 59 10.20 0.56 2.45
N CYS A 60 10.07 0.56 3.77
CA CYS A 60 11.10 0.97 4.72
C CYS A 60 12.41 0.20 4.52
N GLY A 61 13.53 0.92 4.51
CA GLY A 61 14.87 0.33 4.39
C GLY A 61 15.19 -0.29 3.03
N LEU A 62 14.28 -0.22 2.05
CA LEU A 62 14.46 -0.77 0.70
C LEU A 62 14.26 0.34 -0.35
N GLU A 63 15.08 0.33 -1.39
CA GLU A 63 14.89 1.18 -2.58
C GLU A 63 13.86 0.56 -3.55
N THR A 64 12.71 0.15 -3.02
CA THR A 64 11.66 -0.55 -3.77
C THR A 64 10.28 0.03 -3.50
N PHE A 65 9.35 -0.34 -4.39
CA PHE A 65 7.93 -0.01 -4.28
C PHE A 65 7.10 -1.28 -4.44
N ALA A 66 5.82 -1.18 -4.06
CA ALA A 66 4.79 -2.11 -4.44
C ALA A 66 3.52 -1.34 -4.78
N TYR A 67 2.59 -1.95 -5.51
CA TYR A 67 1.33 -1.30 -5.86
C TYR A 67 0.15 -2.25 -5.81
N LYS A 68 -1.03 -1.69 -5.55
CA LYS A 68 -2.30 -2.40 -5.62
C LYS A 68 -3.23 -1.64 -6.56
N ARG A 69 -3.88 -2.34 -7.49
CA ARG A 69 -5.04 -1.78 -8.19
C ARG A 69 -6.20 -1.66 -7.20
N ILE A 70 -6.80 -0.48 -7.14
CA ILE A 70 -7.87 -0.13 -6.21
C ILE A 70 -9.09 0.42 -6.96
N THR A 71 -10.20 0.53 -6.26
CA THR A 71 -11.41 1.22 -6.74
C THR A 71 -11.70 2.44 -5.85
N PRO A 72 -12.56 3.37 -6.28
CA PRO A 72 -12.99 4.48 -5.43
C PRO A 72 -13.59 3.99 -4.10
N GLU A 73 -14.39 2.93 -4.14
CA GLU A 73 -15.00 2.33 -2.94
C GLU A 73 -13.95 1.74 -2.01
N TRP A 74 -12.87 1.17 -2.55
CA TRP A 74 -11.75 0.68 -1.76
C TRP A 74 -11.06 1.83 -1.00
N ILE A 75 -10.90 3.00 -1.65
CA ILE A 75 -10.34 4.19 -1.01
C ILE A 75 -11.26 4.66 0.12
N GLU A 76 -12.56 4.75 -0.12
CA GLU A 76 -13.54 5.16 0.90
C GLU A 76 -13.52 4.25 2.13
N LEU A 77 -13.38 2.94 1.91
CA LEU A 77 -13.37 1.94 2.98
C LEU A 77 -12.07 1.93 3.79
N TYR A 78 -10.91 2.06 3.13
CA TYR A 78 -9.62 1.75 3.75
C TYR A 78 -8.64 2.92 3.87
N SER A 79 -8.87 4.06 3.22
CA SER A 79 -7.93 5.19 3.25
C SER A 79 -7.68 5.70 4.67
N ASN A 80 -8.74 5.91 5.46
CA ASN A 80 -8.61 6.33 6.86
C ASN A 80 -7.86 5.30 7.70
N LEU A 81 -8.10 4.02 7.45
CA LEU A 81 -7.41 2.94 8.15
C LEU A 81 -5.91 2.97 7.87
N ILE A 82 -5.52 3.15 6.60
CA ILE A 82 -4.11 3.23 6.19
C ILE A 82 -3.44 4.50 6.70
N LEU A 83 -4.14 5.64 6.67
CA LEU A 83 -3.58 6.94 7.07
C LEU A 83 -3.43 7.07 8.59
N LEU A 84 -4.31 6.44 9.38
CA LEU A 84 -4.29 6.52 10.84
C LEU A 84 -3.46 5.41 11.49
N SER A 85 -3.12 4.36 10.73
CA SER A 85 -2.32 3.26 11.24
C SER A 85 -0.88 3.70 11.54
N PRO A 86 -0.32 3.36 12.71
CA PRO A 86 1.08 3.64 13.01
C PRO A 86 2.02 2.84 12.08
N GLU A 87 1.65 1.61 11.75
CA GLU A 87 2.40 0.75 10.83
C GLU A 87 1.48 0.11 9.77
N VAL A 88 1.96 0.03 8.54
CA VAL A 88 1.30 -0.70 7.46
C VAL A 88 2.29 -1.70 6.90
N PHE A 89 1.93 -2.97 6.86
CA PHE A 89 2.75 -4.04 6.32
C PHE A 89 2.19 -4.50 4.97
N VAL A 90 3.06 -4.80 4.02
CA VAL A 90 2.67 -5.29 2.68
C VAL A 90 3.51 -6.50 2.27
N VAL A 91 2.90 -7.38 1.48
CA VAL A 91 3.55 -8.47 0.75
C VAL A 91 3.28 -8.28 -0.74
N TRP A 92 4.31 -8.40 -1.56
CA TRP A 92 4.20 -8.23 -3.01
C TRP A 92 4.84 -9.37 -3.80
N ASP A 93 4.32 -9.57 -5.01
CA ASP A 93 4.84 -10.57 -5.93
C ASP A 93 6.01 -10.06 -6.79
N LYS A 94 6.48 -10.88 -7.73
CA LYS A 94 7.59 -10.52 -8.64
C LYS A 94 7.27 -9.36 -9.60
N GLU A 95 6.00 -9.01 -9.76
CA GLU A 95 5.53 -7.88 -10.58
C GLU A 95 5.29 -6.63 -9.73
N HIS A 96 5.72 -6.66 -8.46
CA HIS A 96 5.49 -5.61 -7.46
C HIS A 96 4.01 -5.41 -7.09
N LYS A 97 3.12 -6.36 -7.42
CA LYS A 97 1.71 -6.28 -7.03
C LYS A 97 1.55 -6.68 -5.58
N ILE A 98 0.89 -5.85 -4.78
CA ILE A 98 0.55 -6.13 -3.40
C ILE A 98 -0.53 -7.22 -3.38
N ILE A 99 -0.14 -8.40 -2.88
CA ILE A 99 -1.01 -9.57 -2.75
C ILE A 99 -1.62 -9.66 -1.35
N GLU A 100 -0.92 -9.14 -0.33
CA GLU A 100 -1.40 -9.09 1.05
C GLU A 100 -0.98 -7.78 1.70
N TRP A 101 -1.80 -7.28 2.63
CA TRP A 101 -1.48 -6.10 3.42
C TRP A 101 -2.18 -6.18 4.77
N ALA A 102 -1.55 -5.58 5.78
CA ALA A 102 -2.07 -5.50 7.14
C ALA A 102 -1.76 -4.12 7.72
N VAL A 103 -2.56 -3.71 8.69
CA VAL A 103 -2.43 -2.43 9.40
C VAL A 103 -2.41 -2.72 10.89
N GLU A 104 -1.51 -2.05 11.61
CA GLU A 104 -1.51 -2.10 13.05
C GLU A 104 -2.69 -1.29 13.61
N GLN A 105 -3.38 -1.85 14.59
CA GLN A 105 -4.47 -1.17 15.28
C GLN A 105 -4.15 -1.14 16.77
N ASP A 106 -3.38 -0.13 17.18
CA ASP A 106 -3.11 0.12 18.58
C ASP A 106 -4.43 0.35 19.32
N LYS A 107 -4.72 -0.53 20.29
CA LYS A 107 -5.82 -0.36 21.21
C LYS A 107 -5.25 0.10 22.54
N VAL A 108 -5.52 1.34 22.91
CA VAL A 108 -5.25 1.84 24.26
C VAL A 108 -6.21 1.13 25.22
N CYS A 109 -5.73 0.05 25.82
CA CYS A 109 -6.46 -0.70 26.85
C CYS A 109 -6.24 -0.05 28.23
N GLU A 110 -6.91 1.07 28.48
CA GLU A 110 -7.00 1.68 29.82
C GLU A 110 -7.97 0.91 30.72
N PHE A 111 -7.64 -0.34 31.04
CA PHE A 111 -8.26 -0.99 32.19
C PHE A 111 -7.43 -0.65 33.42
N PRO A 112 -8.00 0.04 34.43
CA PRO A 112 -7.32 0.14 35.71
C PRO A 112 -7.20 -1.28 36.25
N VAL A 113 -6.00 -1.85 36.18
CA VAL A 113 -5.65 -3.01 36.97
C VAL A 113 -5.84 -2.56 38.41
N LYS A 114 -6.96 -2.96 39.03
CA LYS A 114 -7.12 -2.88 40.48
C LYS A 114 -5.96 -3.68 41.04
N LYS A 115 -4.88 -2.99 41.44
CA LYS A 115 -3.86 -3.55 42.32
C LYS A 115 -4.62 -3.97 43.57
N ASN A 116 -4.95 -5.26 43.66
CA ASN A 116 -5.29 -5.86 44.93
C ASN A 116 -4.02 -5.77 45.78
N MET A 117 -3.87 -4.65 46.47
CA MET A 117 -2.99 -4.54 47.63
C MET A 117 -3.60 -5.42 48.72
N THR A 118 -3.37 -6.73 48.63
CA THR A 118 -3.50 -7.58 49.80
C THR A 118 -2.21 -7.44 50.58
N ARG A 119 -2.19 -6.46 51.49
CA ARG A 119 -1.28 -6.47 52.62
C ARG A 119 -1.99 -7.21 53.76
N ALA A 120 -1.52 -8.41 54.08
CA ALA A 120 -1.80 -9.12 55.33
C ALA A 120 -0.63 -10.11 55.51
N THR A 121 0.40 -9.69 56.26
CA THR A 121 0.74 -10.12 57.64
C THR A 121 1.18 -11.56 57.73
#